data_AF-A0A948ML91-F1
#
_entry.id   AF-A0A948ML91-F1
#
_cell.length_a   1.000
_cell.length_b   1.000
_cell.length_c   1.000
_cell.angle_alpha   90.00
_cell.angle_beta   90.00
_cell.angle_gamma   90.00
#
_symmetry.space_group_name_H-M   'P 1'
#
loop_
_entity.id
_entity.type
_entity.pdbx_description
1 polymer ?
#
loop_
_entity_poly.entity_id
_entity_poly.type
_entity_poly.pdbx_seq_one_letter_code
_entity_poly.pdbx_strand_id
1 'polypeptide(L)'
;MSDDSMGSILEFTENLKDAEAPKALGNIDVPGEITGATSGLSKSSGRKQVDVVFRIKPEDFPVDYEDAASFADGKTVHFYLSGMDDKVSRFRMRKFCESIGAKLGAKIDVNDWIGKSAMLSLGADEFEGVDRERILRVSSL
;
A
#
# COMPACT_ATOMS: atom_id res chain seq x y z
N MET A 1 -36.69 -12.58 14.27
CA MET A 1 -35.79 -11.43 14.01
C MET A 1 -34.77 -11.48 15.11
N SER A 2 -33.62 -12.10 14.85
CA SER A 2 -32.54 -12.19 15.83
C SER A 2 -31.67 -10.96 15.65
N ASP A 3 -31.54 -10.23 16.75
CA ASP A 3 -30.80 -8.99 16.90
C ASP A 3 -29.31 -9.30 16.78
N ASP A 4 -28.73 -9.09 15.59
CA ASP A 4 -27.28 -9.19 15.36
C ASP A 4 -26.62 -7.96 15.98
N SER A 5 -26.46 -7.98 17.31
CA SER A 5 -25.57 -7.04 17.99
C SER A 5 -24.16 -7.34 17.51
N MET A 6 -23.63 -6.56 16.57
CA MET A 6 -22.20 -6.60 16.26
C MET A 6 -21.46 -6.30 17.55
N GLY A 7 -20.91 -7.35 18.17
CA GLY A 7 -20.23 -7.27 19.45
C GLY A 7 -19.09 -6.26 19.37
N SER A 8 -19.01 -5.36 20.35
CA SER A 8 -17.89 -4.43 20.52
C SER A 8 -16.58 -5.12 20.92
N ILE A 9 -16.60 -6.46 21.03
CA ILE A 9 -15.50 -7.32 21.46
C ILE A 9 -14.95 -8.01 20.22
N LEU A 10 -13.65 -7.85 20.00
CA LEU A 10 -12.89 -8.59 18.99
C LEU A 10 -12.29 -9.83 19.66
N GLU A 11 -12.50 -11.00 19.05
CA GLU A 11 -11.94 -12.27 19.53
C GLU A 11 -10.78 -12.68 18.61
N PHE A 12 -9.64 -13.03 19.22
CA PHE A 12 -8.45 -13.53 18.53
C PHE A 12 -8.15 -14.95 19.02
N THR A 13 -7.58 -15.78 18.14
CA THR A 13 -7.19 -17.16 18.48
C THR A 13 -6.02 -17.24 19.44
N GLU A 14 -5.21 -16.18 19.52
CA GLU A 14 -4.00 -16.08 20.32
C GLU A 14 -4.03 -14.82 21.18
N ASN A 15 -3.22 -14.82 22.24
CA ASN A 15 -3.04 -13.67 23.10
C ASN A 15 -2.23 -12.60 22.36
N LEU A 16 -2.75 -11.38 22.28
CA LEU A 16 -2.09 -10.26 21.60
C LEU A 16 -0.71 -9.91 22.18
N LYS A 17 -0.41 -10.32 23.42
CA LYS A 17 0.90 -10.10 24.04
C LYS A 17 2.01 -10.98 23.45
N ASP A 18 1.64 -12.12 22.89
CA ASP A 18 2.55 -13.12 22.35
C ASP A 18 2.60 -13.06 20.82
N ALA A 19 1.86 -12.12 20.22
CA ALA A 19 1.80 -11.95 18.77
C ALA A 19 3.15 -11.45 18.23
N GLU A 20 3.74 -12.21 17.32
CA GLU A 20 4.93 -11.80 16.59
C GLU A 20 4.56 -10.95 15.38
N ALA A 21 5.38 -9.93 15.10
CA ALA A 21 5.20 -9.12 13.91
C ALA A 21 5.58 -9.94 12.67
N PRO A 22 4.75 -9.94 11.60
CA PRO A 22 5.12 -10.58 10.35
C PRO A 22 6.41 -9.98 9.80
N LYS A 23 7.27 -10.83 9.26
CA LYS A 23 8.54 -10.43 8.66
C LYS A 23 8.29 -9.56 7.43
N ALA A 24 9.18 -8.62 7.18
CA ALA A 24 9.17 -7.91 5.92
C ALA A 24 9.68 -8.81 4.76
N LEU A 25 9.07 -8.71 3.58
CA LEU A 25 9.48 -9.25 2.29
C LEU A 25 10.89 -8.79 1.88
N GLY A 26 11.39 -7.72 2.51
CA GLY A 26 12.73 -7.19 2.29
C GLY A 26 12.83 -6.34 1.02
N ASN A 27 14.05 -6.29 0.47
CA ASN A 27 14.36 -5.50 -0.72
C ASN A 27 14.13 -6.34 -1.99
N ILE A 28 12.92 -6.28 -2.53
CA ILE A 28 12.53 -7.06 -3.72
C ILE A 28 11.72 -6.19 -4.70
N ASP A 29 11.76 -6.55 -5.97
CA ASP A 29 10.86 -6.01 -6.99
C ASP A 29 9.71 -7.00 -7.21
N VAL A 30 8.46 -6.57 -6.98
CA VAL A 30 7.26 -7.40 -7.14
C VAL A 30 6.14 -6.64 -7.85
N PRO A 31 5.32 -7.34 -8.66
CA PRO A 31 4.12 -6.72 -9.22
C PRO A 31 3.12 -6.39 -8.10
N GLY A 32 2.44 -5.25 -8.24
CA GLY A 32 1.36 -4.87 -7.34
C GLY A 32 0.20 -4.25 -8.10
N GLU A 33 -1.02 -4.55 -7.65
CA GLU A 33 -2.28 -4.02 -8.20
C GLU A 33 -2.85 -2.94 -7.29
N ILE A 34 -3.30 -1.82 -7.85
CA ILE A 34 -3.96 -0.76 -7.08
C ILE A 34 -5.38 -1.20 -6.71
N THR A 35 -5.65 -1.38 -5.43
CA THR A 35 -6.97 -1.75 -4.90
C THR A 35 -7.74 -0.56 -4.34
N GLY A 36 -7.06 0.54 -4.05
CA GLY A 36 -7.67 1.76 -3.56
C GLY A 36 -6.80 2.98 -3.80
N ALA A 37 -7.43 4.13 -4.01
CA ALA A 37 -6.74 5.40 -4.06
C ALA A 37 -7.62 6.50 -3.46
N THR A 38 -7.10 7.26 -2.51
CA THR A 38 -7.85 8.33 -1.83
C THR A 38 -7.04 9.61 -1.79
N SER A 39 -7.70 10.75 -2.06
CA SER A 39 -7.11 12.07 -1.90
C SER A 39 -7.61 12.68 -0.60
N GLY A 40 -6.70 13.20 0.23
CA GLY A 40 -7.04 13.79 1.51
C GLY A 40 -5.97 14.71 2.06
N LEU A 41 -6.13 15.10 3.32
CA LEU A 41 -5.10 15.81 4.07
C LEU A 41 -4.32 14.80 4.91
N SER A 42 -3.00 14.89 4.85
CA SER A 42 -2.09 14.16 5.72
C SER A 42 -2.39 14.49 7.19
N LYS A 43 -2.66 13.48 8.03
CA LYS A 43 -2.93 13.68 9.46
C LYS A 43 -1.76 14.32 10.21
N SER A 44 -0.52 14.05 9.77
CA SER A 44 0.69 14.54 10.43
C SER A 44 1.09 15.95 9.97
N SER A 45 0.95 16.27 8.68
CA SER A 45 1.45 17.52 8.11
C SER A 45 0.37 18.52 7.69
N GLY A 46 -0.90 18.10 7.63
CA GLY A 46 -2.01 18.90 7.10
C GLY A 46 -1.93 19.19 5.60
N ARG A 47 -0.94 18.63 4.88
CA ARG A 47 -0.75 18.85 3.44
C ARG A 47 -1.61 17.91 2.61
N LYS A 48 -1.97 18.34 1.40
CA LYS A 48 -2.69 17.48 0.44
C LYS A 48 -1.82 16.29 0.05
N GLN A 49 -2.41 15.10 0.14
CA GLN A 49 -1.77 13.82 -0.10
C GLN A 49 -2.74 12.91 -0.83
N VAL A 50 -2.18 12.02 -1.65
CA VAL A 50 -2.91 10.89 -2.23
C VAL A 50 -2.32 9.62 -1.64
N ASP A 51 -3.17 8.80 -1.03
CA ASP A 51 -2.86 7.47 -0.52
C ASP A 51 -3.26 6.45 -1.58
N VAL A 52 -2.30 5.70 -2.09
CA VAL A 52 -2.49 4.62 -3.06
C VAL A 52 -2.22 3.30 -2.38
N VAL A 53 -3.21 2.42 -2.43
CA VAL A 53 -3.18 1.11 -1.80
C VAL A 53 -2.85 0.08 -2.88
N PHE A 54 -1.68 -0.53 -2.77
CA PHE A 54 -1.28 -1.66 -3.61
C PHE A 54 -1.52 -2.98 -2.89
N ARG A 55 -1.96 -4.00 -3.64
CA ARG A 55 -2.03 -5.39 -3.21
C ARG A 55 -1.00 -6.19 -3.99
N ILE A 56 -0.14 -6.90 -3.27
CA ILE A 56 0.79 -7.90 -3.78
C ILE A 56 0.12 -9.26 -3.57
N LYS A 57 0.01 -10.07 -4.62
CA LYS A 57 -0.65 -11.36 -4.51
C LYS A 57 0.28 -12.38 -3.84
N PRO A 58 -0.27 -13.42 -3.19
CA PRO A 58 0.55 -14.45 -2.57
C PRO A 58 1.49 -15.18 -3.55
N GLU A 59 1.06 -15.31 -4.81
CA GLU A 59 1.83 -15.92 -5.90
C GLU A 59 3.09 -15.12 -6.29
N ASP A 60 3.14 -13.83 -5.90
CA ASP A 60 4.24 -12.93 -6.21
C ASP A 60 5.25 -12.82 -5.04
N PHE A 61 5.01 -13.51 -3.92
CA PHE A 61 5.96 -13.54 -2.82
C PHE A 61 7.21 -14.37 -3.15
N PRO A 62 8.37 -14.03 -2.56
CA PRO A 62 9.54 -14.89 -2.61
C PRO A 62 9.21 -16.30 -2.09
N VAL A 63 9.79 -17.32 -2.74
CA VAL A 63 9.56 -18.74 -2.39
C VAL A 63 10.02 -19.06 -0.96
N ASP A 64 10.98 -18.30 -0.44
CA ASP A 64 11.57 -18.41 0.90
C ASP A 64 10.88 -17.51 1.95
N TYR A 65 9.75 -16.87 1.62
CA TYR A 65 9.01 -16.04 2.56
C TYR A 65 8.15 -16.90 3.49
N GLU A 66 8.64 -17.09 4.72
CA GLU A 66 8.05 -17.98 5.74
C GLU A 66 6.61 -17.59 6.13
N ASP A 67 6.29 -16.29 6.12
CA ASP A 67 4.98 -15.78 6.51
C ASP A 67 3.95 -15.77 5.35
N ALA A 68 4.28 -16.32 4.18
CA ALA A 68 3.37 -16.29 3.02
C ALA A 68 1.97 -16.82 3.34
N ALA A 69 1.87 -17.84 4.20
CA ALA A 69 0.60 -18.42 4.64
C ALA A 69 -0.28 -17.45 5.44
N SER A 70 0.33 -16.54 6.19
CA SER A 70 -0.37 -15.50 6.99
C SER A 70 -0.99 -14.41 6.12
N PHE A 71 -0.62 -14.34 4.84
CA PHE A 71 -1.11 -13.38 3.86
C PHE A 71 -1.90 -14.09 2.75
N ALA A 72 -2.86 -14.93 3.09
CA ALA A 72 -3.69 -15.67 2.12
C ALA A 72 -4.42 -14.74 1.11
N ASP A 73 -4.83 -13.55 1.57
CA ASP A 73 -5.44 -12.52 0.72
C ASP A 73 -4.39 -11.58 0.07
N GLY A 74 -3.10 -11.88 0.18
CA GLY A 74 -2.02 -11.01 -0.27
C GLY A 74 -1.67 -9.93 0.74
N LYS A 75 -0.66 -9.13 0.40
CA LYS A 75 -0.13 -8.09 1.28
C LYS A 75 -0.48 -6.72 0.73
N THR A 76 -1.04 -5.88 1.59
CA THR A 76 -1.40 -4.49 1.24
C THR A 76 -0.29 -3.55 1.66
N VAL A 77 0.14 -2.69 0.74
CA VAL A 77 1.19 -1.69 1.00
C VAL A 77 0.73 -0.32 0.51
N HIS A 78 0.89 0.69 1.36
CA HIS A 78 0.50 2.06 1.08
C HIS A 78 1.64 2.83 0.39
N PHE A 79 1.29 3.57 -0.66
CA PHE A 79 2.18 4.49 -1.34
C PHE A 79 1.60 5.90 -1.34
N TYR A 80 2.39 6.83 -0.82
CA TYR A 80 1.93 8.18 -0.62
C TYR A 80 2.52 9.16 -1.63
N LEU A 81 1.66 9.91 -2.30
CA LEU A 81 2.01 10.97 -3.23
C LEU A 81 1.59 12.33 -2.68
N SER A 82 2.35 13.38 -3.01
CA SER A 82 1.92 14.74 -2.71
C SER A 82 0.83 15.18 -3.69
N GLY A 83 -0.27 15.72 -3.17
CA GLY A 83 -1.35 16.35 -3.93
C GLY A 83 -1.20 17.88 -4.02
N MET A 84 0.00 18.40 -3.78
CA MET A 84 0.29 19.84 -3.83
C MET A 84 0.51 20.31 -5.26
N ASP A 85 0.13 21.56 -5.55
CA ASP A 85 0.32 22.17 -6.87
C ASP A 85 1.67 22.90 -7.00
N ASP A 86 2.76 22.16 -6.78
CA ASP A 86 4.12 22.64 -6.98
C ASP A 86 4.86 21.83 -8.06
N LYS A 87 5.98 22.37 -8.56
CA LYS A 87 6.75 21.78 -9.67
C LYS A 87 7.22 20.36 -9.36
N VAL A 88 7.63 20.08 -8.12
CA VAL A 88 8.14 18.77 -7.71
C VAL A 88 7.01 17.76 -7.63
N SER A 89 5.90 18.15 -6.99
CA SER A 89 4.71 17.31 -6.85
C SER A 89 4.10 16.95 -8.21
N ARG A 90 3.97 17.91 -9.13
CA ARG A 90 3.52 17.65 -10.50
C ARG A 90 4.43 16.68 -11.26
N PHE A 91 5.75 16.82 -11.13
CA PHE A 91 6.69 15.91 -11.79
C PHE A 91 6.59 14.49 -11.23
N ARG A 92 6.51 14.33 -9.92
CA ARG A 92 6.35 13.03 -9.26
C ARG A 92 5.02 12.37 -9.62
N MET A 93 3.93 13.13 -9.59
CA MET A 93 2.60 12.66 -10.00
C MET A 93 2.61 12.18 -11.45
N ARG A 94 3.21 12.95 -12.37
CA ARG A 94 3.38 12.53 -13.77
C ARG A 94 4.12 11.20 -13.88
N LYS A 95 5.26 11.05 -13.18
CA LYS A 95 6.05 9.81 -13.21
C LYS A 95 5.30 8.62 -12.65
N PHE A 96 4.52 8.83 -11.60
CA PHE A 96 3.64 7.80 -11.07
C PHE A 96 2.57 7.40 -12.09
N CYS A 97 1.84 8.36 -12.66
CA CYS A 97 0.82 8.09 -13.68
C CYS A 97 1.40 7.38 -14.91
N GLU A 98 2.61 7.77 -15.37
CA GLU A 98 3.34 7.07 -16.43
C GLU A 98 3.62 5.60 -16.05
N SER A 99 4.05 5.36 -14.81
CA SER A 99 4.41 4.02 -14.33
C SER A 99 3.21 3.07 -14.24
N ILE A 100 2.03 3.58 -13.87
CA ILE A 100 0.81 2.76 -13.77
C ILE A 100 -0.01 2.76 -15.08
N GLY A 101 0.42 3.50 -16.11
CA GLY A 101 -0.35 3.67 -17.34
C GLY A 101 -1.66 4.43 -17.15
N ALA A 102 -1.70 5.43 -16.26
CA ALA A 102 -2.86 6.30 -16.06
C ALA A 102 -2.86 7.50 -17.01
N LYS A 103 -4.04 8.07 -17.25
CA LYS A 103 -4.20 9.26 -18.08
C LYS A 103 -3.51 10.46 -17.41
N LEU A 104 -2.78 11.23 -18.21
CA LEU A 104 -2.19 12.49 -17.76
C LEU A 104 -3.16 13.64 -18.00
N GLY A 105 -3.26 14.56 -17.06
CA GLY A 105 -4.11 15.74 -17.17
C GLY A 105 -3.90 16.74 -16.04
N ALA A 106 -4.43 17.95 -16.22
CA ALA A 106 -4.47 18.96 -15.16
C ALA A 106 -5.49 18.62 -14.06
N LYS A 107 -6.43 17.72 -14.36
CA LYS A 107 -7.39 17.12 -13.43
C LYS A 107 -7.25 15.60 -13.55
N ILE A 108 -7.07 14.93 -12.43
CA ILE A 108 -6.91 13.48 -12.36
C ILE A 108 -7.96 12.97 -11.38
N ASP A 109 -8.73 11.96 -11.80
CA ASP A 109 -9.52 11.16 -10.89
C ASP A 109 -8.64 10.02 -10.37
N VAL A 110 -8.47 9.95 -9.05
CA VAL A 110 -7.65 8.89 -8.43
C VAL A 110 -8.36 7.54 -8.48
N ASN A 111 -9.69 7.50 -8.62
CA ASN A 111 -10.44 6.26 -8.75
C ASN A 111 -10.15 5.53 -10.07
N ASP A 112 -9.78 6.27 -11.13
CA ASP A 112 -9.34 5.69 -12.41
C ASP A 112 -8.05 4.86 -12.28
N TRP A 113 -7.38 4.89 -11.12
CA TRP A 113 -6.17 4.12 -10.87
C TRP A 113 -6.45 2.70 -10.40
N ILE A 114 -7.64 2.44 -9.86
CA ILE A 114 -8.02 1.11 -9.33
C ILE A 114 -7.98 0.08 -10.47
N GLY A 115 -7.38 -1.08 -10.18
CA GLY A 115 -7.15 -2.16 -11.15
C GLY A 115 -5.93 -1.98 -12.06
N LYS A 116 -5.18 -0.87 -11.94
CA LYS A 116 -3.88 -0.72 -12.62
C LYS A 116 -2.81 -1.47 -11.85
N SER A 117 -1.81 -1.97 -12.57
CA SER A 117 -0.67 -2.68 -12.01
C SER A 117 0.64 -1.96 -12.31
N ALA A 118 1.62 -2.13 -11.43
CA ALA A 118 2.97 -1.60 -11.59
C ALA A 118 3.98 -2.49 -10.87
N MET A 119 5.25 -2.36 -11.25
CA MET A 119 6.36 -2.97 -10.52
C MET A 119 6.68 -2.13 -9.29
N LEU A 120 6.73 -2.76 -8.12
CA LEU A 120 7.01 -2.16 -6.83
C LEU A 120 8.39 -2.60 -6.35
N SER A 121 9.31 -1.66 -6.16
CA SER A 121 10.53 -1.92 -5.40
C SER A 121 10.22 -1.72 -3.93
N LEU A 122 10.20 -2.81 -3.18
CA LEU A 122 9.97 -2.81 -1.74
C LEU A 122 11.30 -2.65 -0.99
N GLY A 123 11.19 -2.18 0.25
CA GLY A 123 12.22 -2.28 1.25
C GLY A 123 11.63 -2.31 2.65
N ALA A 124 12.50 -2.52 3.64
CA ALA A 124 12.15 -2.44 5.04
C ALA A 124 12.58 -1.09 5.64
N ASP A 125 11.73 -0.52 6.49
CA ASP A 125 12.02 0.67 7.28
C ASP A 125 11.64 0.37 8.73
N GLU A 126 12.53 0.64 9.70
CA GLU A 126 12.26 0.38 11.11
C GLU A 126 11.32 1.48 11.64
N PHE A 127 10.15 1.09 12.15
CA PHE A 127 9.21 2.01 12.79
C PHE A 127 8.74 1.43 14.12
N GLU A 128 8.99 2.17 15.21
CA GLU A 128 8.67 1.73 16.58
C GLU A 128 9.32 0.36 16.93
N GLY A 129 10.52 0.11 16.41
CA GLY A 129 11.27 -1.14 16.64
C GLY A 129 10.77 -2.33 15.83
N VAL A 130 9.89 -2.11 14.84
CA VAL A 130 9.37 -3.15 13.94
C VAL A 130 9.67 -2.76 12.50
N ASP A 131 10.25 -3.68 11.73
CA ASP A 131 10.44 -3.51 10.29
C ASP A 131 9.08 -3.47 9.59
N ARG A 132 8.83 -2.40 8.83
CA ARG A 132 7.63 -2.25 8.02
C ARG A 132 8.00 -2.19 6.54
N GLU A 133 7.17 -2.82 5.72
CA GLU A 133 7.26 -2.62 4.28
C GLU A 133 7.05 -1.17 3.90
N ARG A 134 7.90 -0.74 2.98
CA ARG A 134 7.76 0.51 2.30
C ARG A 134 8.04 0.34 0.81
N ILE A 135 7.20 0.95 -0.01
CA ILE A 135 7.48 1.10 -1.44
C ILE A 135 8.55 2.19 -1.59
N LEU A 136 9.72 1.79 -2.06
CA LEU A 136 10.84 2.67 -2.39
C LEU A 136 10.63 3.32 -3.77
N ARG A 137 10.08 2.55 -4.72
CA ARG A 137 9.87 2.99 -6.10
C ARG A 137 8.67 2.29 -6.73
N VAL A 138 7.99 3.02 -7.61
CA VAL A 138 6.99 2.50 -8.54
C VAL A 138 7.54 2.68 -9.95
N SER A 139 7.47 1.63 -10.76
CA SER A 139 7.87 1.62 -12.17
C SER A 139 6.88 0.85 -13.03
N SER A 140 6.95 1.06 -14.36
CA SER A 140 6.16 0.25 -15.30
C SER A 140 6.47 -1.24 -15.14
N LEU A 141 5.42 -2.04 -15.26
CA LEU A 141 5.51 -3.51 -15.34
C LEU A 141 6.21 -3.95 -16.63
#